data_AF-A0A4S3M6S1-F1
#
_entry.id   AF-A0A4S3M6S1-F1
#
_cell.length_a   1.000
_cell.length_b   1.000
_cell.length_c   1.000
_cell.angle_alpha   90.00
_cell.angle_beta   90.00
_cell.angle_gamma   90.00
#
_symmetry.space_group_name_H-M   'P 1'
#
loop_
_entity.id
_entity.type
_entity.pdbx_description
1 polymer ?
#
loop_
_entity_poly.entity_id
_entity_poly.type
_entity_poly.pdbx_seq_one_letter_code
_entity_poly.pdbx_strand_id
1 'polypeptide(L)' 'MIWVMIVVSCLAGDDQPVCTSGISQSRYAHFTDCEDAAVRTHDHIRAIADARGQSVLLLDTRCLALSPGAPA' A
#
# COMPACT_ATOMS: atom_id res chain seq x y z
N MET A 1 7.51 -6.16 18.14
CA MET A 1 6.74 -5.15 17.39
C MET A 1 6.15 -5.84 16.18
N ILE A 2 4.88 -5.61 15.89
CA ILE A 2 4.26 -6.13 14.67
C ILE A 2 4.22 -4.98 13.67
N TRP A 3 4.51 -5.27 12.41
CA TRP A 3 4.45 -4.30 11.34
C TRP A 3 3.23 -4.55 10.46
N VAL A 4 2.57 -3.48 10.05
CA VAL A 4 1.53 -3.51 9.02
C VAL A 4 1.94 -2.60 7.88
N MET A 5 1.63 -3.03 6.66
CA MET A 5 1.82 -2.20 5.49
C MET A 5 0.57 -1.33 5.31
N ILE A 6 0.77 -0.04 5.07
CA ILE A 6 -0.25 0.89 4.61
C ILE A 6 0.03 1.19 3.15
N VAL A 7 -1.01 1.16 2.35
CA VAL A 7 -1.00 1.56 0.94
C VAL A 7 -1.88 2.78 0.79
N VAL A 8 -1.37 3.83 0.14
CA VAL A 8 -2.14 4.98 -0.30
C VAL A 8 -1.92 5.10 -1.80
N SER A 9 -3.00 5.16 -2.57
CA SER A 9 -2.92 5.21 -4.03
C SER A 9 -3.95 6.17 -4.59
N CYS A 10 -3.57 6.92 -5.63
CA CYS A 10 -4.46 7.70 -6.47
C CYS A 10 -4.18 7.36 -7.93
N LEU A 11 -5.20 6.90 -8.63
CA LEU A 11 -5.14 6.54 -10.05
C LEU A 11 -6.00 7.51 -10.85
N ALA A 12 -5.52 7.97 -11.99
CA ALA A 12 -6.36 8.66 -12.97
C ALA A 12 -7.19 7.63 -13.74
N GLY A 13 -8.51 7.78 -13.70
CA GLY A 13 -9.47 7.05 -14.55
C GLY A 13 -10.20 7.99 -15.50
N ASP A 14 -11.18 7.45 -16.23
CA ASP A 14 -11.85 8.15 -17.34
C ASP A 14 -12.62 9.41 -16.91
N ASP A 15 -13.22 9.41 -15.72
CA ASP A 15 -14.00 10.58 -15.24
C ASP A 15 -13.19 11.47 -14.27
N GLN A 16 -12.53 10.89 -13.26
CA GLN A 16 -11.76 11.63 -12.23
C GLN A 16 -10.70 10.75 -11.56
N PRO A 17 -9.71 11.35 -10.85
CA PRO A 17 -8.80 10.61 -9.99
C PRO A 17 -9.54 9.84 -8.89
N VAL A 18 -9.24 8.55 -8.75
CA VAL A 18 -9.74 7.70 -7.66
C VAL A 18 -8.61 7.49 -6.66
N CYS A 19 -8.80 8.02 -5.46
CA CYS A 19 -7.87 7.84 -4.34
C CYS A 19 -8.42 6.84 -3.33
N THR A 20 -7.58 5.92 -2.89
CA THR A 20 -7.91 4.94 -1.84
C THR A 20 -6.70 4.70 -0.95
N SER A 21 -6.96 4.36 0.31
CA SER A 21 -5.96 3.91 1.25
C SER A 21 -6.41 2.64 1.94
N GLY A 22 -5.48 1.72 2.19
CA GLY A 22 -5.75 0.45 2.84
C GLY A 22 -4.61 0.02 3.76
N ILE A 23 -4.95 -0.80 4.75
CA ILE A 23 -3.98 -1.48 5.62
C ILE A 23 -3.93 -2.95 5.20
N SER A 24 -2.73 -3.51 5.12
CA SER A 24 -2.55 -4.92 4.82
C SER A 24 -3.23 -5.79 5.88
N GLN A 25 -3.95 -6.81 5.43
CA GLN A 25 -4.49 -7.83 6.34
C GLN A 25 -3.38 -8.68 6.96
N SER A 26 -2.23 -8.80 6.26
CA SER A 26 -1.04 -9.45 6.76
C SER A 26 -0.34 -8.61 7.83
N ARG A 27 0.08 -9.29 8.91
CA ARG A 27 0.91 -8.75 9.99
C ARG A 27 2.29 -9.36 9.87
N TYR A 28 3.32 -8.53 9.91
CA TYR A 28 4.72 -8.95 9.74
C TYR A 28 5.45 -8.90 11.07
N ALA A 29 6.20 -9.97 11.37
CA ALA A 29 7.00 -10.04 12.60
C ALA A 29 8.27 -9.17 12.49
N HIS A 30 8.82 -9.03 11.28
CA HIS A 30 10.02 -8.25 10.99
C HIS A 30 9.73 -7.09 10.05
N PHE A 31 10.46 -5.99 10.21
CA PHE A 31 10.33 -4.81 9.35
C PHE A 31 10.71 -5.12 7.91
N THR A 32 11.78 -5.90 7.71
CA THR A 32 12.27 -6.32 6.38
C THR A 32 11.21 -7.08 5.58
N ASP A 33 10.47 -7.99 6.22
CA ASP A 33 9.40 -8.73 5.56
C ASP A 33 8.25 -7.81 5.12
N CYS A 34 7.97 -6.77 5.92
CA CYS A 34 6.99 -5.75 5.59
C CYS A 34 7.47 -4.87 4.44
N GLU A 35 8.75 -4.45 4.47
CA GLU A 35 9.37 -3.62 3.43
C GLU A 35 9.37 -4.36 2.08
N ASP A 36 9.78 -5.62 2.06
CA ASP A 36 9.73 -6.47 0.88
C ASP A 36 8.29 -6.61 0.34
N ALA A 37 7.31 -6.76 1.23
CA ALA A 37 5.90 -6.81 0.84
C ALA A 37 5.40 -5.45 0.31
N ALA A 38 5.87 -4.34 0.86
CA ALA A 38 5.56 -2.99 0.40
C ALA A 38 6.03 -2.76 -1.03
N VAL A 39 7.29 -3.11 -1.32
CA VAL A 39 7.86 -3.02 -2.68
C VAL A 39 7.07 -3.89 -3.66
N ARG A 40 6.83 -5.16 -3.33
CA ARG A 40 6.03 -6.05 -4.20
C ARG A 40 4.62 -5.53 -4.46
N THR A 41 3.96 -4.99 -3.43
CA THR A 41 2.60 -4.43 -3.56
C THR A 41 2.60 -3.18 -4.42
N HIS A 42 3.58 -2.31 -4.22
CA HIS A 42 3.75 -1.10 -5.02
C HIS A 42 3.91 -1.43 -6.50
N ASP A 43 4.80 -2.37 -6.83
CA ASP A 43 5.04 -2.78 -8.22
C ASP A 43 3.82 -3.47 -8.83
N HIS A 44 3.13 -4.31 -8.05
CA HIS A 44 1.89 -4.96 -8.46
C HIS A 44 0.79 -3.95 -8.82
N ILE A 45 0.58 -2.90 -8.01
CA ILE A 45 -0.41 -1.86 -8.28
C ILE A 45 -0.06 -1.09 -9.56
N ARG A 46 1.22 -0.75 -9.76
CA ARG A 46 1.67 -0.10 -11.01
C ARG A 46 1.41 -0.96 -12.22
N ALA A 47 1.72 -2.25 -12.15
CA ALA A 47 1.46 -3.19 -13.25
C ALA A 47 -0.04 -3.33 -13.55
N ILE A 48 -0.90 -3.37 -12.53
CA ILE A 48 -2.37 -3.39 -12.73
C ILE A 48 -2.86 -2.09 -13.36
N ALA A 49 -2.39 -0.93 -12.89
CA ALA A 49 -2.79 0.35 -13.44
C ALA A 49 -2.41 0.45 -14.92
N ASP A 50 -1.18 0.08 -15.27
CA ASP A 50 -0.70 0.03 -16.65
C ASP A 50 -1.55 -0.90 -17.53
N ALA A 51 -1.82 -2.12 -17.06
CA ALA A 51 -2.67 -3.09 -17.75
C ALA A 51 -4.13 -2.60 -17.96
N ARG A 52 -4.58 -1.65 -17.14
CA ARG A 52 -5.91 -1.02 -17.25
C ARG A 52 -5.90 0.31 -18.00
N GLY A 53 -4.75 0.74 -18.53
CA GLY A 53 -4.60 2.05 -19.17
C GLY A 53 -4.75 3.24 -18.21
N GLN A 54 -4.59 3.01 -16.91
CA GLN A 54 -4.71 4.04 -15.88
C GLN A 54 -3.34 4.64 -15.57
N SER A 55 -3.30 5.94 -15.31
CA SER A 55 -2.08 6.61 -14.86
C SER A 55 -2.01 6.62 -13.34
N VAL A 56 -0.88 6.23 -12.76
CA VAL A 56 -0.62 6.34 -11.32
C VAL A 56 -0.22 7.78 -11.01
N LEU A 57 -1.03 8.49 -10.24
CA LEU A 57 -0.75 9.87 -9.82
C LEU A 57 0.02 9.90 -8.49
N LEU A 58 -0.35 9.03 -7.57
CA LEU A 58 0.31 8.84 -6.28
C LEU A 58 0.25 7.36 -5.91
N LEU A 59 1.37 6.83 -5.43
CA LEU A 59 1.41 5.51 -4.80
C LEU A 59 2.46 5.54 -3.70
N ASP A 60 2.01 5.35 -2.46
CA ASP A 60 2.85 5.27 -1.27
C ASP A 60 2.56 3.96 -0.54
N THR A 61 3.60 3.19 -0.26
CA THR A 61 3.53 1.94 0.49
C THR A 61 4.51 2.03 1.65
N ARG A 62 4.00 1.99 2.87
CA ARG A 62 4.81 2.22 4.08
C ARG A 62 4.54 1.20 5.16
N CYS A 63 5.56 0.88 5.94
CA CYS A 63 5.45 -0.03 7.07
C CYS A 63 5.32 0.75 8.37
N LEU A 64 4.24 0.51 9.11
CA LEU A 64 4.01 1.11 10.42
C LEU A 64 4.11 0.05 11.52
N ALA A 65 4.79 0.41 12.60
CA ALA A 65 4.83 -0.41 13.80
C ALA A 65 3.50 -0.29 14.53
N LEU A 66 2.81 -1.42 14.69
CA LEU A 66 1.77 -1.56 15.69
C LEU A 66 2.43 -1.64 17.05
N SER A 67 2.33 -0.54 17.80
CA SER A 67 2.69 -0.55 19.22
C SER A 67 1.59 -1.28 19.99
N PRO A 68 1.91 -2.28 20.83
CA PRO A 68 0.94 -2.90 21.72
C PRO A 68 0.50 -1.86 22.76
N GLY A 69 -0.64 -1.20 22.51
CA GLY A 69 -1.18 -0.17 23.41
C GLY A 69 -1.89 1.00 22.72
N ALA A 70 -1.83 1.12 21.39
CA ALA A 70 -2.68 2.09 20.70
C ALA A 70 -4.14 1.60 20.71
N PRO A 71 -5.11 2.43 21.16
CA PRO A 71 -6.53 2.05 21.14
C PRO A 71 -6.99 1.77 19.70
N ALA A 72 -7.83 0.74 19.57
CA ALA A 72 -8.48 0.33 18.32
C ALA A 72 -9.53 1.34 17.88
#